data_AF-A0A0M2CQS8-F1
#
_entry.id   AF-A0A0M2CQS8-F1
#
_cell.length_a   1.000
_cell.length_b   1.000
_cell.length_c   1.000
_cell.angle_alpha   90.00
_cell.angle_beta   90.00
_cell.angle_gamma   90.00
#
_symmetry.space_group_name_H-M   'P 1'
#
loop_
_entity.id
_entity.type
_entity.pdbx_description
1 polymer ?
#
loop_
_entity_poly.entity_id
_entity_poly.type
_entity_poly.pdbx_seq_one_letter_code
_entity_poly.pdbx_strand_id
1 'polypeptide(L)'
;MHQSPPRAEQDSRVRLRLGRHLLRISFGCQVVYVVEEERQRGFAYGTLQGHPEQGEERFCVEWREDDAIVFTITAFSRPGTWWSLILAPISHLLQQRYTHRYLHAL
;
A
#
# COMPACT_ATOMS: atom_id res chain seq x y z
N MET A 1 -30.70 1.21 4.45
CA MET A 1 -29.69 2.23 4.79
C MET A 1 -28.34 1.70 4.33
N HIS A 2 -27.79 2.23 3.24
CA HIS A 2 -26.48 1.81 2.72
C HIS A 2 -25.42 2.64 3.47
N GLN A 3 -24.69 2.03 4.41
CA GLN A 3 -23.55 2.73 5.03
C GLN A 3 -22.44 2.83 4.00
N SER A 4 -21.94 4.04 3.79
CA SER A 4 -20.71 4.23 3.02
C SER A 4 -19.59 3.41 3.67
N PRO A 5 -18.75 2.73 2.88
CA PRO A 5 -17.62 1.99 3.42
C PRO A 5 -16.67 2.93 4.18
N PRO A 6 -15.96 2.42 5.19
CA PRO A 6 -15.00 3.23 5.94
C PRO A 6 -13.93 3.81 5.01
N ARG A 7 -13.64 5.10 5.17
CA ARG A 7 -12.60 5.80 4.40
C ARG A 7 -11.24 5.70 5.11
N ALA A 8 -10.18 5.76 4.31
CA ALA A 8 -8.85 5.99 4.86
C ALA A 8 -8.79 7.41 5.41
N GLU A 9 -8.43 7.55 6.68
CA GLU A 9 -8.20 8.83 7.35
C GLU A 9 -6.72 8.98 7.65
N GLN A 10 -6.20 10.21 7.61
CA GLN A 10 -4.82 10.48 7.99
C GLN A 10 -4.55 9.97 9.41
N ASP A 11 -3.35 9.44 9.63
CA ASP A 11 -2.90 8.80 10.87
C ASP A 11 -3.58 7.48 11.25
N SER A 12 -4.52 6.99 10.44
CA SER A 12 -5.09 5.65 10.59
C SER A 12 -3.98 4.59 10.55
N ARG A 13 -3.99 3.68 11.53
CA ARG A 13 -2.99 2.61 11.64
C ARG A 13 -3.58 1.26 11.32
N VAL A 14 -2.87 0.51 10.49
CA VAL A 14 -3.23 -0.86 10.13
C VAL A 14 -2.12 -1.79 10.56
N ARG A 15 -2.50 -2.93 11.14
CA ARG A 15 -1.57 -4.02 11.45
C ARG A 15 -1.80 -5.16 10.47
N LEU A 16 -0.78 -5.45 9.68
CA LEU A 16 -0.76 -6.55 8.74
C LEU A 16 -0.12 -7.78 9.38
N ARG A 17 -0.53 -8.97 8.93
CA ARG A 17 0.02 -10.26 9.36
C ARG A 17 0.37 -11.06 8.12
N LEU A 18 1.63 -11.47 8.02
CA LEU A 18 2.13 -12.30 6.92
C LEU A 18 2.64 -13.63 7.45
N GLY A 19 2.41 -14.70 6.68
CA GLY A 19 2.87 -16.06 7.02
C GLY A 19 1.78 -16.95 7.63
N ARG A 20 2.07 -18.25 7.72
CA ARG A 20 1.21 -19.29 8.32
C ARG A 20 1.93 -19.96 9.48
N HIS A 21 1.19 -20.30 10.54
CA HIS A 21 1.69 -21.00 11.73
C HIS A 21 2.90 -20.31 12.40
N LEU A 22 4.02 -21.02 12.61
CA LEU A 22 5.17 -20.51 13.39
C LEU A 22 5.93 -19.36 12.71
N LEU A 23 5.75 -19.13 11.41
CA LEU A 23 6.43 -18.07 10.65
C LEU A 23 5.60 -16.79 10.52
N ARG A 24 4.71 -16.52 11.48
CA ARG A 24 3.81 -15.36 11.42
C ARG A 24 4.49 -14.10 11.91
N ILE A 25 4.74 -13.16 11.00
CA ILE A 25 5.23 -11.83 11.31
C ILE A 25 4.06 -10.83 11.31
N SER A 26 4.11 -9.85 12.22
CA SER A 26 3.16 -8.74 12.26
C SER A 26 3.92 -7.43 12.08
N PHE A 27 3.39 -6.54 11.25
CA PHE A 27 4.01 -5.25 10.97
C PHE A 27 2.93 -4.19 10.77
N GLY A 28 3.29 -2.94 11.00
CA GLY A 28 2.37 -1.82 11.00
C GLY A 28 2.58 -0.88 9.82
N CYS A 29 1.49 -0.31 9.33
CA CYS A 29 1.49 0.83 8.43
C CYS A 29 0.62 1.94 9.03
N GLN A 30 0.88 3.18 8.64
CA GLN A 30 0.08 4.35 9.01
C GLN A 30 -0.20 5.18 7.76
N VAL A 31 -1.44 5.64 7.60
CA VAL A 31 -1.80 6.60 6.56
C VAL A 31 -1.11 7.92 6.85
N VAL A 32 -0.27 8.38 5.92
CA VAL A 32 0.54 9.60 6.09
C VAL A 32 -0.15 10.83 5.51
N TYR A 33 -0.96 10.66 4.45
CA TYR A 33 -1.84 11.68 3.90
C TYR A 33 -2.99 11.05 3.10
N VAL A 34 -4.04 11.84 2.89
CA VAL A 34 -5.19 11.52 2.03
C VAL A 34 -5.28 12.60 0.94
N VAL A 35 -5.63 12.19 -0.28
CA VAL A 35 -5.85 13.06 -1.43
C VAL A 35 -7.35 13.18 -1.65
N GLU A 36 -7.87 14.41 -1.55
CA GLU A 36 -9.29 14.72 -1.69
C GLU A 36 -9.50 15.94 -2.60
N GLU A 37 -9.24 15.77 -3.89
CA GLU A 37 -9.46 16.82 -4.89
C GLU A 37 -10.73 16.56 -5.70
N GLU A 38 -11.15 17.50 -6.53
CA GLU A 38 -12.38 17.40 -7.32
C GLU A 38 -12.35 16.18 -8.26
N ARG A 39 -11.23 15.99 -8.97
CA ARG A 39 -10.99 14.92 -9.95
C ARG A 39 -9.85 14.00 -9.54
N GLN A 40 -9.55 13.90 -8.25
CA GLN A 40 -8.53 13.00 -7.74
C GLN A 40 -8.89 12.52 -6.33
N ARG A 41 -8.75 11.22 -6.08
CA ARG A 41 -8.97 10.60 -4.77
C ARG A 41 -7.89 9.57 -4.48
N GLY A 42 -7.37 9.54 -3.25
CA GLY A 42 -6.34 8.58 -2.90
C GLY A 42 -5.84 8.72 -1.47
N PHE A 43 -4.83 7.94 -1.14
CA PHE A 43 -4.11 8.04 0.12
C PHE A 43 -2.72 7.44 -0.04
N ALA A 44 -1.83 7.76 0.88
CA ALA A 44 -0.58 7.04 1.03
C ALA A 44 -0.40 6.54 2.45
N TYR A 45 0.26 5.39 2.59
CA TYR A 45 0.69 4.91 3.88
C TYR A 45 2.21 4.77 3.93
N GLY A 46 2.76 5.03 5.10
CA GLY A 46 4.15 4.73 5.46
C GLY A 46 4.23 3.49 6.33
N THR A 47 5.33 2.75 6.22
CA THR A 47 5.63 1.60 7.07
C THR A 47 6.11 2.06 8.46
N LEU A 48 5.64 1.41 9.53
CA LEU A 48 6.07 1.67 10.90
C LEU A 48 7.32 0.84 11.30
N GLN A 49 7.96 1.22 12.41
CA GLN A 49 9.12 0.48 12.93
C GLN A 49 8.81 -1.00 13.18
N GLY A 50 9.76 -1.88 12.82
CA GLY A 50 9.57 -3.34 12.86
C GLY A 50 8.96 -3.92 11.57
N HIS A 51 8.59 -3.08 10.62
CA HIS A 51 8.21 -3.51 9.27
C HIS A 51 9.46 -4.01 8.50
N PRO A 52 9.37 -5.15 7.78
CA PRO A 52 10.49 -5.70 7.01
C PRO A 52 11.03 -4.72 5.96
N GLU A 53 10.13 -3.95 5.36
CA GLU A 53 10.45 -2.84 4.45
C GLU A 53 10.22 -1.49 5.15
N GLN A 54 11.02 -0.49 4.79
CA GLN A 54 10.83 0.90 5.20
C GLN A 54 10.54 1.75 3.97
N GLY A 55 9.36 2.34 3.88
CA GLY A 55 8.95 3.10 2.70
C GLY A 55 7.54 3.64 2.77
N GLU A 56 7.09 4.18 1.64
CA GLU A 56 5.74 4.71 1.43
C GLU A 56 5.14 4.10 0.16
N GLU A 57 3.84 3.84 0.19
CA GLU A 57 3.06 3.45 -0.97
C GLU A 57 1.80 4.33 -1.07
N ARG A 58 1.60 4.91 -2.25
CA ARG A 58 0.47 5.76 -2.61
C ARG A 58 -0.46 5.06 -3.57
N PHE A 59 -1.76 5.14 -3.30
CA PHE A 59 -2.84 4.65 -4.15
C PHE A 59 -3.71 5.83 -4.55
N CYS A 60 -3.85 6.07 -5.85
CA CYS A 60 -4.55 7.25 -6.34
C CYS A 60 -5.36 6.94 -7.58
N VAL A 61 -6.60 7.41 -7.60
CA VAL A 61 -7.49 7.44 -8.76
C VAL A 61 -7.60 8.88 -9.23
N GLU A 62 -7.44 9.11 -10.52
CA GLU A 62 -7.56 10.42 -11.18
C GLU A 62 -8.50 10.32 -12.38
N TRP A 63 -9.34 11.34 -12.56
CA TRP A 63 -10.18 11.50 -13.75
C TRP A 63 -9.52 12.51 -14.69
N ARG A 64 -9.04 12.02 -15.84
CA ARG A 64 -8.46 12.82 -16.94
C ARG A 64 -9.52 13.75 -17.54
N GLU A 65 -9.10 14.73 -18.34
CA GLU A 65 -10.01 15.70 -18.97
C GLU A 65 -11.09 15.06 -19.86
N ASP A 66 -10.80 13.89 -20.44
CA ASP A 66 -11.70 13.08 -21.26
C ASP A 66 -12.57 12.09 -20.46
N ASP A 67 -12.67 12.30 -19.14
CA ASP A 67 -13.33 11.42 -18.16
C ASP A 67 -12.74 10.00 -18.05
N ALA A 68 -11.59 9.73 -18.67
CA ALA A 68 -10.87 8.48 -18.46
C ALA A 68 -10.36 8.40 -17.01
N ILE A 69 -10.54 7.23 -16.39
CA ILE A 69 -10.11 6.96 -15.01
C ILE A 69 -8.73 6.30 -15.03
N VAL A 70 -7.75 6.92 -14.39
CA VAL A 70 -6.40 6.38 -14.24
C VAL A 70 -6.17 6.03 -12.77
N PHE A 71 -5.88 4.77 -12.52
CA PHE A 71 -5.44 4.30 -11.22
C PHE A 71 -3.91 4.17 -11.20
N THR A 72 -3.26 4.92 -10.31
CA THR A 72 -1.82 4.95 -10.14
C THR A 72 -1.43 4.43 -8.76
N ILE A 73 -0.51 3.48 -8.74
CA ILE A 73 0.19 3.05 -7.53
C ILE A 73 1.63 3.52 -7.65
N THR A 74 2.12 4.24 -6.64
CA THR A 74 3.52 4.69 -6.56
C THR A 74 4.10 4.21 -5.25
N ALA A 75 5.20 3.46 -5.30
CA ALA A 75 5.83 2.88 -4.11
C ALA A 75 7.34 3.12 -4.15
N PHE A 76 7.92 3.48 -3.01
CA PHE A 76 9.36 3.47 -2.79
C PHE A 76 9.66 2.84 -1.43
N SER A 77 10.68 2.00 -1.37
CA SER A 77 11.06 1.31 -0.14
C SER A 77 12.56 0.98 -0.11
N ARG A 78 13.06 0.78 1.10
CA ARG A 78 14.38 0.23 1.41
C ARG A 78 14.22 -0.88 2.45
N PRO A 79 15.16 -1.83 2.54
CA PRO A 79 15.15 -2.85 3.58
C PRO A 79 15.08 -2.23 4.98
N GLY A 80 14.05 -2.61 5.75
CA GLY A 80 13.79 -2.13 7.10
C GLY A 80 14.38 -2.98 8.22
N THR A 81 14.84 -4.19 7.90
CA THR A 81 15.42 -5.16 8.85
C THR A 81 16.60 -5.90 8.21
N TRP A 82 17.52 -6.43 9.03
CA TRP A 82 18.67 -7.15 8.50
C TRP A 82 18.29 -8.43 7.75
N TRP A 83 17.16 -9.08 8.09
CA TRP A 83 16.68 -10.28 7.44
C TRP A 83 15.83 -10.01 6.18
N SER A 84 15.33 -8.79 5.97
CA SER A 84 14.67 -8.46 4.68
C SER A 84 15.67 -8.37 3.53
N LEU A 85 16.95 -8.12 3.81
CA LEU A 85 18.04 -8.26 2.83
C LEU A 85 18.18 -9.68 2.28
N ILE A 86 17.80 -10.70 3.06
CA ILE A 86 17.82 -12.12 2.62
C ILE A 86 16.63 -12.41 1.69
N LEU A 87 15.52 -11.66 1.84
CA LEU A 87 14.33 -11.72 0.98
C LEU A 87 14.41 -10.77 -0.23
N ALA A 88 15.41 -9.88 -0.29
CA ALA A 88 15.60 -8.90 -1.35
C ALA A 88 15.70 -9.47 -2.79
N PRO A 89 16.22 -10.69 -3.04
CA PRO A 89 16.17 -11.26 -4.39
C PRO A 89 14.74 -11.61 -4.84
N ILE A 90 13.83 -11.79 -3.89
CA ILE A 90 12.42 -12.17 -4.12
C ILE A 90 11.53 -10.94 -4.28
N SER A 91 11.95 -9.77 -3.78
CA SER A 91 11.15 -8.54 -3.81
C SER A 91 10.86 -8.06 -5.24
N HIS A 92 11.83 -8.16 -6.17
CA HIS A 92 11.63 -7.86 -7.59
C HIS A 92 10.59 -8.78 -8.25
N LEU A 93 10.55 -10.06 -7.88
CA LEU A 93 9.59 -11.04 -8.43
C LEU A 93 8.17 -10.80 -7.87
N LEU A 94 8.07 -10.35 -6.62
CA LEU A 94 6.81 -9.99 -5.98
C LEU A 94 6.21 -8.71 -6.57
N GLN A 95 7.05 -7.72 -6.93
CA GLN A 95 6.60 -6.47 -7.55
C GLN A 95 5.80 -6.73 -8.85
N GLN A 96 6.26 -7.65 -9.70
CA GLN A 96 5.50 -8.06 -10.89
C GLN A 96 4.18 -8.79 -10.57
N ARG A 97 4.13 -9.54 -9.47
CA ARG A 97 2.94 -10.32 -9.08
C ARG A 97 1.86 -9.47 -8.42
N TYR A 98 2.24 -8.39 -7.72
CA TYR A 98 1.29 -7.46 -7.10
C TYR A 98 0.64 -6.53 -8.14
N THR A 99 1.40 -6.06 -9.15
CA THR A 99 0.83 -5.29 -10.28
C THR A 99 -0.35 -6.03 -10.94
N HIS A 100 -0.24 -7.35 -11.10
CA HIS A 100 -1.31 -8.17 -11.68
C HIS A 100 -2.54 -8.35 -10.78
N ARG A 101 -2.39 -8.30 -9.46
CA ARG A 101 -3.52 -8.42 -8.51
C ARG A 101 -4.33 -7.13 -8.41
N TYR A 102 -3.69 -5.97 -8.53
CA TYR A 102 -4.39 -4.68 -8.53
C TYR A 102 -5.25 -4.51 -9.78
N LEU A 103 -4.78 -4.95 -10.94
CA LEU A 103 -5.56 -4.94 -12.19
C LEU A 103 -6.80 -5.84 -12.14
N HIS A 104 -6.82 -6.87 -11.29
CA HIS A 104 -7.94 -7.81 -11.17
C HIS A 104 -8.98 -7.38 -10.11
N ALA A 105 -8.70 -6.31 -9.37
CA ALA A 105 -9.58 -5.75 -8.34
C ALA A 105 -10.25 -4.42 -8.76
N LEU A 106 -9.89 -3.89 -9.94
CA LEU A 106 -10.65 -2.87 -10.67
C LEU A 106 -11.74 -3.54 -11.49
#